data_AF-A0A223KVW4-F1
#
_entry.id   AF-A0A223KVW4-F1
#
_cell.length_a   1.000
_cell.length_b   1.000
_cell.length_c   1.000
_cell.angle_alpha   90.00
_cell.angle_beta   90.00
_cell.angle_gamma   90.00
#
_symmetry.space_group_name_H-M   'P 1'
#
loop_
_entity.id
_entity.type
_entity.pdbx_description
1 polymer ?
#
loop_
_entity_poly.entity_id
_entity_poly.type
_entity_poly.pdbx_seq_one_letter_code
_entity_poly.pdbx_strand_id
1 'polypeptide(L)'
;MRKGFLLLLVIFLTGCVAEPEIKVDGVNDGDIYINDVTIHIDDQLAGDFTMSLNGQEIQNDHLVTENGDYELVINAKNYWKEKNETIQFKLDDVPPLLPAFYPELQEVYFQFVDFSIVEEAGVTYSATINGTPVSLNDRFEEEGTYTIKIQAMK
;
A
#
# COMPACT_ATOMS: atom_id res chain seq x y z
N MET A 1 -23.78 -57.46 51.76
CA MET A 1 -24.27 -56.07 51.68
C MET A 1 -23.26 -55.23 50.89
N ARG A 2 -23.78 -54.55 49.86
CA ARG A 2 -23.23 -53.47 48.99
C ARG A 2 -21.73 -53.43 48.66
N LYS A 3 -21.43 -53.85 47.43
CA LYS A 3 -20.22 -53.51 46.66
C LYS A 3 -20.29 -52.04 46.27
N GLY A 4 -19.28 -51.24 46.64
CA GLY A 4 -19.15 -49.84 46.22
C GLY A 4 -18.83 -49.76 44.73
N PHE A 5 -19.71 -49.14 43.96
CA PHE A 5 -19.50 -48.83 42.55
C PHE A 5 -18.86 -47.44 42.49
N LEU A 6 -17.55 -47.39 42.20
CA LEU A 6 -16.83 -46.15 41.96
C LEU A 6 -17.22 -45.66 40.55
N LEU A 7 -18.11 -44.66 40.49
CA LEU A 7 -18.51 -44.01 39.25
C LEU A 7 -17.39 -43.03 38.84
N LEU A 8 -16.57 -43.43 37.88
CA LEU A 8 -15.59 -42.55 37.25
C LEU A 8 -16.34 -41.59 36.29
N LEU A 9 -16.60 -40.37 36.74
CA LEU A 9 -17.23 -39.31 35.96
C LEU A 9 -16.18 -38.72 34.99
N VAL A 10 -16.15 -39.20 33.74
CA VAL A 10 -15.35 -38.60 32.66
C VAL A 10 -16.15 -37.43 32.08
N ILE A 11 -15.80 -36.21 32.47
CA ILE A 11 -16.36 -34.98 31.91
C ILE A 11 -15.61 -34.70 30.60
N PHE A 12 -16.26 -34.91 29.46
CA PHE A 12 -15.79 -34.37 28.18
C PHE A 12 -16.07 -32.86 28.16
N LEU A 13 -15.07 -32.06 28.53
CA LEU A 13 -15.06 -30.62 28.27
C LEU A 13 -14.89 -30.42 26.77
N THR A 14 -15.97 -30.44 25.99
CA THR A 14 -15.93 -29.95 24.61
C THR A 14 -15.91 -28.42 24.64
N GLY A 15 -14.76 -27.86 24.98
CA GLY A 15 -14.50 -26.43 24.83
C GLY A 15 -14.54 -26.08 23.34
N CYS A 16 -15.39 -25.13 22.96
CA CYS A 16 -15.39 -24.59 21.61
C CYS A 16 -14.05 -23.88 21.38
N VAL A 17 -13.23 -24.37 20.45
CA VAL A 17 -11.99 -23.69 20.04
C VAL A 17 -12.38 -22.56 19.08
N ALA A 18 -11.93 -21.33 19.38
CA ALA A 18 -12.14 -20.17 18.51
C ALA A 18 -11.35 -20.31 17.20
N GLU A 19 -11.85 -19.73 16.11
CA GLU A 19 -11.06 -19.60 14.87
C GLU A 19 -9.94 -18.59 15.10
N PRO A 20 -8.75 -18.81 14.52
CA PRO A 20 -7.71 -17.79 14.52
C PRO A 20 -8.18 -16.58 13.71
N GLU A 21 -7.88 -15.39 14.22
CA GLU A 21 -8.15 -14.13 13.53
C GLU A 21 -6.82 -13.52 13.09
N ILE A 22 -6.72 -13.20 11.80
CA ILE A 22 -5.56 -12.50 11.23
C ILE A 22 -5.93 -11.02 11.19
N LYS A 23 -5.15 -10.21 11.90
CA LYS A 23 -5.20 -8.76 11.85
C LYS A 23 -3.79 -8.26 11.58
N VAL A 24 -3.63 -7.60 10.44
CA VAL A 24 -2.35 -7.06 9.97
C VAL A 24 -2.36 -5.56 10.12
N ASP A 25 -1.31 -5.01 10.72
CA ASP A 25 -1.02 -3.58 10.76
C ASP A 25 0.20 -3.30 9.87
N GLY A 26 0.22 -2.10 9.28
CA GLY A 26 1.32 -1.59 8.46
C GLY A 26 1.14 -1.77 6.95
N VAL A 27 0.36 -2.75 6.50
CA VAL A 27 0.05 -2.98 5.08
C VAL A 27 -1.42 -3.36 4.86
N ASN A 28 -2.01 -2.89 3.74
CA ASN A 28 -3.33 -3.32 3.26
C ASN A 28 -3.23 -3.84 1.82
N ASP A 29 -4.23 -4.64 1.42
CA ASP A 29 -4.29 -5.21 0.08
C ASP A 29 -4.55 -4.13 -0.99
N GLY A 30 -3.67 -4.08 -1.99
CA GLY A 30 -3.66 -3.14 -3.10
C GLY A 30 -2.98 -1.79 -2.82
N ASP A 31 -2.56 -1.50 -1.59
CA ASP A 31 -1.96 -0.20 -1.24
C ASP A 31 -0.53 -0.06 -1.79
N ILE A 32 -0.18 1.19 -2.10
CA ILE A 32 1.17 1.61 -2.48
C ILE A 32 1.73 2.53 -1.39
N TYR A 33 2.90 2.19 -0.87
CA TYR A 33 3.62 2.94 0.15
C TYR A 33 4.82 3.65 -0.45
N ILE A 34 5.13 4.83 0.09
CA ILE A 34 6.30 5.66 -0.29
C ILE A 34 7.34 5.77 0.83
N ASN A 35 7.07 5.11 1.96
CA ASN A 35 7.98 5.02 3.10
C ASN A 35 8.07 3.56 3.51
N ASP A 36 9.15 3.19 4.18
CA ASP A 36 9.33 1.88 4.79
C ASP A 36 8.08 1.43 5.56
N VAL A 37 7.72 0.15 5.42
CA VAL A 37 6.57 -0.45 6.12
C VAL A 37 7.05 -1.50 7.09
N THR A 38 6.46 -1.53 8.28
CA THR A 38 6.66 -2.60 9.25
C THR A 38 5.41 -3.47 9.26
N ILE A 39 5.56 -4.75 8.93
CA ILE A 39 4.45 -5.70 8.91
C ILE A 39 4.29 -6.25 10.32
N HIS A 40 3.14 -6.01 10.93
CA HIS A 40 2.81 -6.50 12.27
C HIS A 40 1.52 -7.32 12.25
N ILE A 41 1.51 -8.44 12.98
CA ILE A 41 0.33 -9.25 13.26
C ILE A 41 0.05 -9.25 14.76
N ASP A 42 -1.23 -9.12 15.11
CA ASP A 42 -1.72 -9.34 16.47
C ASP A 42 -1.66 -10.84 16.84
N ASP A 43 -0.59 -11.23 17.52
CA ASP A 43 -0.30 -12.62 17.90
C ASP A 43 -1.33 -13.20 18.89
N GLN A 44 -2.01 -12.36 19.67
CA GLN A 44 -3.03 -12.78 20.63
C GLN A 44 -4.28 -13.29 19.91
N LEU A 45 -4.59 -12.69 18.75
CA LEU A 45 -5.73 -13.06 17.91
C LEU A 45 -5.40 -14.23 16.97
N ALA A 46 -4.18 -14.24 16.42
CA ALA A 46 -3.76 -15.23 15.43
C ALA A 46 -3.46 -16.61 16.03
N GLY A 47 -3.02 -16.69 17.30
CA GLY A 47 -2.52 -17.93 17.88
C GLY A 47 -1.15 -18.29 17.32
N ASP A 48 -0.95 -19.54 16.88
CA ASP A 48 0.28 -19.92 16.17
C ASP A 48 0.20 -19.43 14.73
N PHE A 49 1.23 -18.75 14.20
CA PHE A 49 1.22 -18.30 12.82
C PHE A 49 2.58 -18.37 12.14
N THR A 50 2.55 -18.35 10.80
CA THR A 50 3.73 -18.21 9.94
C THR A 50 3.46 -17.12 8.92
N MET A 51 4.52 -16.42 8.51
CA MET A 51 4.47 -15.35 7.52
C MET A 51 5.55 -15.59 6.48
N SER A 52 5.21 -15.36 5.21
CA SER A 52 6.20 -15.23 4.15
C SER A 52 5.94 -14.01 3.30
N LEU A 53 7.02 -13.37 2.88
CA LEU A 53 7.02 -12.24 1.97
C LEU A 53 7.71 -12.67 0.68
N ASN A 54 6.99 -12.65 -0.45
CA ASN A 54 7.48 -13.17 -1.73
C ASN A 54 8.03 -14.60 -1.63
N GLY A 55 7.39 -15.44 -0.81
CA GLY A 55 7.78 -16.83 -0.57
C GLY A 55 8.95 -17.03 0.40
N GLN A 56 9.58 -15.95 0.89
CA GLN A 56 10.61 -16.03 1.93
C GLN A 56 9.98 -15.88 3.32
N GLU A 57 10.28 -16.78 4.25
CA GLU A 57 9.80 -16.70 5.63
C GLU A 57 10.31 -15.44 6.33
N ILE A 58 9.41 -14.74 7.02
CA ILE A 58 9.70 -13.54 7.82
C ILE A 58 9.16 -13.70 9.23
N GLN A 59 9.68 -12.90 10.16
CA GLN A 59 9.17 -12.82 11.52
C GLN A 59 8.14 -11.70 11.64
N ASN A 60 7.38 -11.68 12.74
CA ASN A 60 6.56 -10.53 13.09
C ASN A 60 7.44 -9.26 13.23
N ASP A 61 6.85 -8.09 12.99
CA ASP A 61 7.55 -6.79 12.97
C ASP A 61 8.64 -6.68 11.89
N HIS A 62 8.50 -7.40 10.77
CA HIS A 62 9.44 -7.33 9.65
C HIS A 62 9.38 -5.96 8.97
N LEU A 63 10.54 -5.31 8.80
CA LEU A 63 10.69 -4.04 8.10
C LEU A 63 11.00 -4.28 6.61
N VAL A 64 10.20 -3.68 5.74
CA VAL A 64 10.40 -3.64 4.29
C VAL A 64 10.89 -2.25 3.90
N THR A 65 12.04 -2.18 3.22
CA THR A 65 12.72 -0.93 2.87
C THR A 65 13.07 -0.82 1.38
N GLU A 66 12.92 -1.90 0.62
CA GLU A 66 13.29 -1.94 -0.79
C GLU A 66 12.03 -1.78 -1.64
N ASN A 67 12.13 -0.99 -2.71
CA ASN A 67 11.02 -0.88 -3.65
C ASN A 67 10.73 -2.23 -4.31
N GLY A 68 9.45 -2.56 -4.43
CA GLY A 68 9.02 -3.82 -5.01
C GLY A 68 7.53 -4.05 -4.89
N ASP A 69 7.05 -4.99 -5.68
CA ASP A 69 5.74 -5.60 -5.50
C ASP A 69 5.89 -6.78 -4.52
N TYR A 70 4.98 -6.87 -3.56
CA TYR A 70 5.07 -7.79 -2.44
C TYR A 70 3.78 -8.59 -2.25
N GLU A 71 3.94 -9.91 -2.16
CA GLU A 71 2.92 -10.85 -1.72
C GLU A 71 3.25 -11.29 -0.29
N LEU A 72 2.45 -10.84 0.68
CA LEU A 72 2.49 -11.33 2.05
C LEU A 72 1.49 -12.48 2.20
N VAL A 73 1.98 -13.66 2.58
CA VAL A 73 1.15 -14.83 2.88
C VAL A 73 1.24 -15.14 4.37
N ILE A 74 0.08 -15.27 5.00
CA ILE A 74 -0.05 -15.54 6.43
C ILE A 74 -0.86 -16.82 6.60
N ASN A 75 -0.36 -17.73 7.41
CA ASN A 75 -1.10 -18.92 7.83
C ASN A 75 -1.18 -18.92 9.35
N ALA A 76 -2.38 -18.74 9.91
CA ALA A 76 -2.66 -18.74 11.33
C ALA A 76 -3.42 -20.01 11.76
N LYS A 77 -3.13 -20.49 12.95
CA LYS A 77 -3.60 -21.78 13.46
C LYS A 77 -3.93 -21.69 14.95
N ASN A 78 -5.09 -22.24 15.29
CA ASN A 78 -5.49 -22.46 16.67
C ASN A 78 -6.00 -23.90 16.82
N TYR A 79 -5.18 -24.76 17.44
CA TYR A 79 -5.36 -26.23 17.47
C TYR A 79 -5.59 -26.84 16.08
N TRP A 80 -6.83 -27.21 15.74
CA TRP A 80 -7.19 -27.84 14.47
C TRP A 80 -7.89 -26.87 13.50
N LYS A 81 -8.03 -25.60 13.87
CA LYS A 81 -8.59 -24.55 13.03
C LYS A 81 -7.45 -23.77 12.39
N GLU A 82 -7.59 -23.48 11.10
CA GLU A 82 -6.58 -22.78 10.29
C GLU A 82 -7.27 -21.66 9.50
N LYS A 83 -6.57 -20.53 9.32
CA LYS A 83 -6.99 -19.41 8.49
C LYS A 83 -5.78 -18.92 7.71
N ASN A 84 -5.98 -18.63 6.43
CA ASN A 84 -4.95 -18.09 5.56
C ASN A 84 -5.38 -16.74 5.01
N GLU A 85 -4.41 -15.86 4.83
CA GLU A 85 -4.62 -14.55 4.23
C GLU A 85 -3.46 -14.20 3.30
N THR A 86 -3.78 -13.53 2.20
CA THR A 86 -2.82 -13.04 1.22
C THR A 86 -3.08 -11.58 0.98
N ILE A 87 -2.04 -10.76 1.14
CA ILE A 87 -2.07 -9.31 0.98
C ILE A 87 -1.04 -8.95 -0.09
N GLN A 88 -1.48 -8.31 -1.15
CA GLN A 88 -0.61 -7.73 -2.17
C GLN A 88 -0.40 -6.26 -1.85
N PHE A 89 0.83 -5.78 -1.78
CA PHE A 89 1.12 -4.36 -1.61
C PHE A 89 2.39 -3.98 -2.37
N LYS A 90 2.63 -2.67 -2.50
CA LYS A 90 3.80 -2.16 -3.19
C LYS A 90 4.55 -1.14 -2.33
N LEU A 91 5.88 -1.20 -2.34
CA LEU A 91 6.74 -0.10 -1.90
C LEU A 91 7.34 0.55 -3.16
N ASP A 92 7.06 1.84 -3.37
CA ASP A 92 7.53 2.59 -4.53
C ASP A 92 7.72 4.05 -4.12
N ASP A 93 8.90 4.37 -3.60
CA ASP A 93 9.29 5.72 -3.20
C ASP A 93 9.83 6.58 -4.35
N VAL A 94 9.85 6.04 -5.59
CA VAL A 94 10.42 6.73 -6.74
C VAL A 94 9.39 7.75 -7.26
N PRO A 95 9.65 9.07 -7.13
CA PRO A 95 8.76 10.07 -7.67
C PRO A 95 8.78 10.04 -9.21
N PRO A 96 7.72 10.53 -9.87
CA PRO A 96 7.74 10.79 -11.30
C PRO A 96 8.94 11.63 -11.73
N LEU A 97 9.33 11.50 -13.00
CA LEU A 97 10.30 12.43 -13.58
C LEU A 97 9.77 13.87 -13.52
N LEU A 98 10.70 14.82 -13.35
CA LEU A 98 10.35 16.24 -13.44
C LEU A 98 9.76 16.53 -14.84
N PRO A 99 8.54 17.08 -14.92
CA PRO A 99 7.92 17.40 -16.20
C PRO A 99 8.78 18.38 -16.99
N ALA A 100 9.02 18.07 -18.26
CA ALA A 100 9.70 18.96 -19.19
C ALA A 100 8.68 19.54 -20.18
N PHE A 101 8.75 20.86 -20.37
CA PHE A 101 7.92 21.55 -21.36
C PHE A 101 8.36 21.21 -22.78
N TYR A 102 7.39 21.11 -23.68
CA TYR A 102 7.61 20.99 -25.12
C TYR A 102 6.71 21.96 -25.90
N PRO A 103 7.29 22.90 -26.69
CA PRO A 103 8.72 23.21 -26.74
C PRO A 103 9.23 23.72 -25.38
N GLU A 104 10.56 23.75 -25.20
CA GLU A 104 11.17 24.39 -24.04
C GLU A 104 10.70 25.85 -23.93
N LEU A 105 10.39 26.29 -22.71
CA LEU A 105 9.82 27.62 -22.51
C LEU A 105 10.84 28.71 -22.81
N GLN A 106 10.35 29.80 -23.41
CA GLN A 106 11.12 31.02 -23.66
C GLN A 106 10.80 32.06 -22.58
N GLU A 107 11.73 33.00 -22.34
CA GLU A 107 11.49 34.10 -21.39
C GLU A 107 10.44 35.09 -21.90
N VAL A 108 10.29 35.23 -23.22
CA VAL A 108 9.38 36.18 -23.85
C VAL A 108 8.67 35.51 -25.01
N TYR A 109 7.34 35.67 -25.02
CA TYR A 109 6.47 35.25 -26.11
C TYR A 109 5.78 36.46 -26.73
N PHE A 110 5.42 36.34 -28.00
CA PHE A 110 4.65 37.35 -28.71
C PHE A 110 3.28 36.75 -29.10
N GLN A 111 2.21 37.50 -28.79
CA GLN A 111 0.80 37.14 -29.00
C GLN A 111 0.27 35.99 -28.15
N PHE A 112 0.95 34.85 -28.10
CA PHE A 112 0.48 33.70 -27.33
C PHE A 112 1.59 32.73 -26.95
N VAL A 113 1.28 31.87 -25.98
CA VAL A 113 2.08 30.73 -25.56
C VAL A 113 1.26 29.46 -25.79
N ASP A 114 1.82 28.52 -26.55
CA ASP A 114 1.36 27.14 -26.59
C ASP A 114 2.44 26.30 -25.91
N PHE A 115 2.05 25.45 -24.96
CA PHE A 115 2.97 24.52 -24.31
C PHE A 115 2.28 23.18 -24.04
N SER A 116 3.08 22.14 -24.08
CA SER A 116 2.71 20.79 -23.69
C SER A 116 3.81 20.23 -22.78
N ILE A 117 3.64 18.99 -22.33
CA ILE A 117 4.68 18.25 -21.62
C ILE A 117 4.90 16.91 -22.29
N VAL A 118 6.08 16.34 -22.05
CA VAL A 118 6.29 14.91 -22.33
C VAL A 118 5.66 14.12 -21.19
N GLU A 119 4.59 13.41 -21.49
CA GLU A 119 3.88 12.58 -20.51
C GLU A 119 4.58 11.21 -20.32
N GLU A 120 4.66 10.81 -19.06
CA GLU A 120 5.07 9.47 -18.63
C GLU A 120 3.83 8.61 -18.35
N ALA A 121 3.87 7.34 -18.76
CA ALA A 121 2.78 6.41 -18.56
C ALA A 121 2.52 6.16 -17.05
N GLY A 122 1.25 6.23 -16.63
CA GLY A 122 0.87 6.04 -15.23
C GLY A 122 1.14 7.24 -14.34
N VAL A 123 1.57 8.38 -14.90
CA VAL A 123 1.72 9.64 -14.19
C VAL A 123 0.57 10.57 -14.54
N THR A 124 0.00 11.21 -13.54
CA THR A 124 -1.00 12.27 -13.69
C THR A 124 -0.35 13.63 -13.52
N TYR A 125 -0.85 14.63 -14.24
CA TYR A 125 -0.28 15.97 -14.26
C TYR A 125 -1.33 17.02 -13.94
N SER A 126 -0.91 18.04 -13.19
CA SER A 126 -1.69 19.26 -12.99
C SER A 126 -0.83 20.48 -13.29
N ALA A 127 -1.45 21.52 -13.86
CA ALA A 127 -0.78 22.76 -14.22
C ALA A 127 -1.47 23.96 -13.58
N THR A 128 -0.68 24.98 -13.23
CA THR A 128 -1.19 26.27 -12.77
C THR A 128 -0.46 27.41 -13.44
N ILE A 129 -1.17 28.51 -13.69
CA ILE A 129 -0.63 29.81 -14.11
C ILE A 129 -0.92 30.80 -12.99
N ASN A 130 0.14 31.37 -12.39
CA ASN A 130 0.04 32.22 -11.20
C ASN A 130 -0.78 31.60 -10.05
N GLY A 131 -0.77 30.27 -9.96
CA GLY A 131 -1.52 29.49 -8.96
C GLY A 131 -2.95 29.11 -9.36
N THR A 132 -3.48 29.63 -10.46
CA THR A 132 -4.80 29.24 -11.00
C THR A 132 -4.67 27.97 -11.83
N PRO A 133 -5.48 26.91 -11.60
CA PRO A 133 -5.46 25.70 -12.40
C PRO A 133 -5.77 25.95 -13.88
N VAL A 134 -5.04 25.27 -14.77
CA VAL A 134 -5.24 25.30 -16.22
C VAL A 134 -5.15 23.89 -16.81
N SER A 135 -5.68 23.69 -18.01
CA SER A 135 -5.46 22.44 -18.74
C SER A 135 -4.09 22.47 -19.41
N LEU A 136 -3.43 21.32 -19.44
CA LEU A 136 -2.29 21.13 -20.32
C LEU A 136 -2.79 21.27 -21.76
N ASN A 137 -2.05 22.00 -22.60
CA ASN A 137 -2.41 22.39 -23.97
C ASN A 137 -3.32 23.62 -24.12
N ASP A 138 -3.66 24.33 -23.04
CA ASP A 138 -4.35 25.61 -23.17
C ASP A 138 -3.44 26.65 -23.84
N ARG A 139 -4.00 27.37 -24.83
CA ARG A 139 -3.34 28.54 -25.41
C ARG A 139 -3.48 29.72 -24.46
N PHE A 140 -2.37 30.41 -24.21
CA PHE A 140 -2.34 31.57 -23.33
C PHE A 140 -2.04 32.85 -24.11
N GLU A 141 -2.96 33.82 -24.13
CA GLU A 141 -2.84 35.05 -24.97
C GLU A 141 -2.77 36.35 -24.16
N GLU A 142 -2.88 36.29 -22.83
CA GLU A 142 -2.89 37.49 -22.00
C GLU A 142 -1.49 38.09 -21.85
N GLU A 143 -1.39 39.41 -21.98
CA GLU A 143 -0.15 40.15 -21.77
C GLU A 143 0.19 40.22 -20.28
N GLY A 144 1.45 39.91 -19.94
CA GLY A 144 1.93 40.02 -18.57
C GLY A 144 3.10 39.11 -18.25
N THR A 145 3.47 39.07 -16.98
CA THR A 145 4.46 38.12 -16.45
C THR A 145 3.74 37.03 -15.69
N TYR A 146 4.01 35.78 -16.07
CA TYR A 146 3.32 34.61 -15.54
C TYR A 146 4.31 33.58 -15.04
N THR A 147 3.95 32.91 -13.95
CA THR A 147 4.65 31.72 -13.46
C THR A 147 3.80 30.50 -13.79
N ILE A 148 4.33 29.60 -14.60
CA ILE A 148 3.73 28.30 -14.89
C ILE A 148 4.35 27.28 -13.94
N LYS A 149 3.52 26.48 -13.26
CA LYS A 149 3.97 25.34 -12.46
C LYS A 149 3.26 24.09 -12.92
N ILE A 150 4.00 22.99 -13.05
CA ILE A 150 3.46 21.66 -13.32
C ILE A 150 3.85 20.74 -12.18
N GLN A 151 2.90 19.94 -11.74
CA GLN A 151 3.12 18.87 -10.76
C GLN A 151 2.79 17.53 -11.41
N ALA A 152 3.68 16.56 -11.22
CA ALA A 152 3.50 15.18 -11.60
C ALA A 152 3.21 14.33 -10.36
N MET A 153 2.27 13.40 -10.47
CA MET A 153 1.82 12.53 -9.38
C MET A 153 1.64 11.09 -9.92
N LYS A 154 2.12 10.10 -9.17
CA LYS A 154 1.97 8.67 -9.46
C LYS A 154 0.95 8.06 -8.51
#